data_AF-G3Q8X7-F1
#
_entry.id   AF-G3Q8X7-F1
#
_cell.length_a   1.000
_cell.length_b   1.000
_cell.length_c   1.000
_cell.angle_alpha   90.00
_cell.angle_beta   90.00
_cell.angle_gamma   90.00
#
_symmetry.space_group_name_H-M   'P 1'
#
loop_
_entity.id
_entity.type
_entity.pdbx_description
1 polymer ?
#
loop_
_entity_poly.entity_id
_entity_poly.type
_entity_poly.pdbx_seq_one_letter_code
_entity_poly.pdbx_strand_id
1 'polypeptide(L)'
;MLPSRAHQKSGDREGTIAVTLRLPVKMAAAVVVRRLAALSGASAVAAGAYGAHGFKNSDPDDYQRVLFETANKYHFYHSLALLGAAHSKKPAVAGTLLIAGMGMFCGSLYHQAMTGDPGLRKAAPIGGMAMIVGWLALIL
;
A
#
# COMPACT_ATOMS: atom_id res chain seq x y z
N MET A 1 -19.82 62.93 16.08
CA MET A 1 -19.40 62.23 14.84
C MET A 1 -17.90 61.99 14.97
N LEU A 2 -17.29 60.81 15.05
CA LEU A 2 -17.57 59.39 14.77
C LEU A 2 -16.72 58.52 15.72
N PRO A 3 -17.06 57.26 16.04
CA PRO A 3 -16.10 56.34 16.66
C PRO A 3 -15.37 55.48 15.62
N SER A 4 -14.05 55.45 15.78
CA SER A 4 -13.09 54.34 15.66
C SER A 4 -13.47 53.11 14.81
N ARG A 5 -12.67 52.84 13.77
CA ARG A 5 -12.51 51.50 13.17
C ARG A 5 -11.02 51.22 12.94
N ALA A 6 -10.36 50.75 13.99
CA ALA A 6 -9.15 49.94 13.89
C ALA A 6 -9.47 48.54 14.43
N HIS A 7 -8.79 47.53 13.88
CA HIS A 7 -8.83 46.11 14.25
C HIS A 7 -10.02 45.27 13.79
N GLN A 8 -9.97 44.78 12.54
CA GLN A 8 -10.21 43.35 12.25
C GLN A 8 -9.85 43.04 10.79
N LYS A 9 -8.80 42.22 10.55
CA LYS A 9 -8.61 41.33 9.36
C LYS A 9 -7.13 40.97 9.16
N SER A 10 -6.60 40.06 9.98
CA SER A 10 -5.38 39.32 9.56
C SER A 10 -5.45 37.81 9.79
N GLY A 11 -6.30 37.30 10.70
CA GLY A 11 -6.38 35.86 11.00
C GLY A 11 -7.08 34.97 9.96
N ASP A 12 -7.88 35.53 9.05
CA ASP A 12 -8.79 34.75 8.18
C ASP A 12 -8.14 34.29 6.85
N ARG A 13 -7.04 34.93 6.46
CA ARG A 13 -6.36 34.64 5.18
C ARG A 13 -5.41 33.44 5.27
N GLU A 14 -4.78 33.20 6.43
CA GLU A 14 -3.87 32.07 6.61
C GLU A 14 -4.61 30.71 6.59
N GLY A 15 -5.80 30.64 7.18
CA GLY A 15 -6.63 29.44 7.16
C GLY A 15 -7.10 29.03 5.75
N THR A 16 -7.46 30.01 4.92
CA THR A 16 -7.97 29.78 3.56
C THR A 16 -6.85 29.28 2.62
N ILE A 17 -5.64 29.83 2.73
CA ILE A 17 -4.49 29.41 1.91
C ILE A 17 -4.01 28.00 2.31
N ALA A 18 -3.98 27.70 3.61
CA ALA A 18 -3.59 26.37 4.10
C ALA A 18 -4.57 25.25 3.72
N VAL A 19 -5.88 25.54 3.65
CA VAL A 19 -6.91 24.57 3.21
C VAL A 19 -6.78 24.29 1.70
N THR A 20 -6.58 25.35 0.91
CA THR A 20 -6.50 25.23 -0.56
C THR A 20 -5.27 24.45 -1.02
N LEU A 21 -4.14 24.55 -0.30
CA LEU A 21 -2.90 23.84 -0.66
C LEU A 21 -2.85 22.36 -0.20
N ARG A 22 -3.62 21.99 0.85
CA ARG A 22 -3.64 20.62 1.41
C ARG A 22 -4.54 19.65 0.65
N LEU A 23 -5.59 20.15 0.01
CA LEU A 23 -6.52 19.36 -0.81
C LEU A 23 -5.88 18.76 -2.10
N PRO A 24 -5.08 19.49 -2.90
CA PRO A 24 -4.51 18.95 -4.13
C PRO A 24 -3.53 17.80 -3.87
N VAL A 25 -2.73 17.88 -2.80
CA VAL A 25 -1.77 16.83 -2.43
C VAL A 25 -2.49 15.55 -2.02
N LYS A 26 -3.57 15.64 -1.24
CA LYS A 26 -4.37 14.47 -0.84
C LYS A 26 -5.02 13.81 -2.05
N MET A 27 -5.59 14.61 -2.96
CA MET A 27 -6.20 14.11 -4.19
C MET A 27 -5.17 13.43 -5.11
N ALA A 28 -3.99 14.04 -5.26
CA ALA A 28 -2.88 13.44 -6.02
C ALA A 28 -2.44 12.11 -5.39
N ALA A 29 -2.25 12.06 -4.08
CA ALA A 29 -1.89 10.83 -3.37
C ALA A 29 -2.94 9.73 -3.54
N ALA A 30 -4.23 10.05 -3.39
CA ALA A 30 -5.31 9.09 -3.60
C ALA A 30 -5.31 8.50 -5.02
N VAL A 31 -5.11 9.35 -6.04
CA VAL A 31 -5.03 8.90 -7.45
C VAL A 31 -3.82 7.99 -7.68
N VAL A 32 -2.65 8.36 -7.15
CA VAL A 32 -1.43 7.53 -7.26
C VAL A 32 -1.64 6.19 -6.59
N VAL A 33 -2.14 6.18 -5.35
CA VAL A 33 -2.40 4.95 -4.59
C VAL A 33 -3.42 4.07 -5.31
N ARG A 34 -4.47 4.65 -5.90
CA ARG A 34 -5.45 3.90 -6.70
C ARG A 34 -4.84 3.25 -7.93
N ARG A 35 -3.97 3.96 -8.65
CA ARG A 35 -3.26 3.41 -9.82
C ARG A 35 -2.34 2.26 -9.41
N LEU A 36 -1.62 2.42 -8.31
CA LEU A 36 -0.76 1.37 -7.76
C LEU A 36 -1.59 0.17 -7.30
N ALA A 37 -2.76 0.37 -6.71
CA ALA A 37 -3.69 -0.71 -6.37
C ALA A 37 -4.16 -1.50 -7.59
N ALA A 38 -4.53 -0.80 -8.68
CA ALA A 38 -4.94 -1.44 -9.92
C ALA A 38 -3.80 -2.26 -10.56
N LEU A 39 -2.59 -1.70 -10.60
CA LEU A 39 -1.41 -2.39 -11.11
C LEU A 39 -1.05 -3.61 -10.24
N SER A 40 -1.02 -3.44 -8.92
CA SER A 40 -0.72 -4.51 -7.98
C SER A 40 -1.76 -5.64 -8.07
N GLY A 41 -3.04 -5.31 -8.15
CA GLY A 41 -4.11 -6.29 -8.33
C GLY A 41 -3.98 -7.07 -9.63
N ALA A 42 -3.68 -6.39 -10.75
CA ALA A 42 -3.42 -7.06 -12.02
C ALA A 42 -2.20 -7.98 -11.94
N SER A 43 -1.10 -7.54 -11.31
CA SER A 43 0.08 -8.37 -11.07
C SER A 43 -0.21 -9.58 -10.17
N ALA A 44 -1.06 -9.43 -9.15
CA ALA A 44 -1.46 -10.53 -8.28
C ALA A 44 -2.34 -11.55 -9.03
N VAL A 45 -3.24 -11.11 -9.92
CA VAL A 45 -3.98 -12.04 -10.79
C VAL A 45 -3.04 -12.81 -11.71
N ALA A 46 -2.09 -12.12 -12.35
CA ALA A 46 -1.10 -12.75 -13.23
C ALA A 46 -0.21 -13.76 -12.46
N ALA A 47 0.27 -13.38 -11.27
CA ALA A 47 1.04 -14.26 -10.40
C ALA A 47 0.20 -15.46 -9.95
N GLY A 48 -1.07 -15.28 -9.60
CA GLY A 48 -1.98 -16.38 -9.26
C GLY A 48 -2.17 -17.38 -10.40
N ALA A 49 -2.34 -16.88 -11.64
CA ALA A 49 -2.41 -17.72 -12.82
C ALA A 49 -1.11 -18.51 -13.05
N TYR A 50 0.05 -17.85 -12.84
CA TYR A 50 1.34 -18.53 -12.88
C TYR A 50 1.47 -19.58 -11.77
N GLY A 51 1.09 -19.29 -10.53
CA GLY A 51 1.15 -20.25 -9.42
C GLY A 51 0.33 -21.51 -9.69
N ALA A 52 -0.86 -21.36 -10.28
CA ALA A 52 -1.75 -22.47 -10.60
C ALA A 52 -1.25 -23.39 -11.72
N HIS A 53 -0.44 -22.86 -12.65
CA HIS A 53 -0.05 -23.58 -13.86
C HIS A 53 1.47 -23.77 -14.05
N GLY A 54 2.30 -23.01 -13.34
CA GLY A 54 3.76 -22.99 -13.46
C GLY A 54 4.45 -24.05 -12.59
N PHE A 55 3.88 -24.41 -11.45
CA PHE A 55 4.38 -25.46 -10.55
C PHE A 55 3.87 -26.86 -10.95
N LYS A 56 3.81 -27.17 -12.25
CA LYS A 56 3.39 -28.50 -12.72
C LYS A 56 4.40 -29.55 -12.24
N ASN A 57 3.90 -30.62 -11.62
CA ASN A 57 4.66 -31.72 -10.98
C ASN A 57 5.32 -31.40 -9.62
N SER A 58 5.05 -30.25 -9.01
CA SER A 58 5.36 -30.04 -7.58
C SER A 58 4.24 -30.59 -6.73
N ASP A 59 4.58 -31.37 -5.69
CA ASP A 59 3.63 -31.78 -4.66
C ASP A 59 2.99 -30.54 -4.01
N PRO A 60 1.73 -30.62 -3.53
CA PRO A 60 1.08 -29.50 -2.84
C PRO A 60 1.88 -29.00 -1.63
N ASP A 61 2.64 -29.90 -0.99
CA ASP A 61 3.48 -29.61 0.17
C ASP A 61 4.91 -29.17 -0.21
N ASP A 62 5.20 -29.02 -1.51
CA ASP A 62 6.47 -28.46 -1.96
C ASP A 62 6.64 -27.05 -1.39
N TYR A 63 7.69 -26.87 -0.60
CA TYR A 63 7.92 -25.65 0.17
C TYR A 63 7.97 -24.40 -0.73
N GLN A 64 8.54 -24.50 -1.93
CA GLN A 64 8.60 -23.38 -2.87
C GLN A 64 7.21 -23.00 -3.39
N ARG A 65 6.38 -23.99 -3.71
CA ARG A 65 4.98 -23.79 -4.09
C ARG A 65 4.19 -23.13 -2.95
N VAL A 66 4.32 -23.62 -1.72
CA VAL A 66 3.65 -23.05 -0.53
C VAL A 66 4.07 -21.59 -0.31
N LEU A 67 5.36 -21.27 -0.48
CA LEU A 67 5.85 -19.90 -0.42
C LEU A 67 5.23 -19.02 -1.50
N PHE A 68 5.16 -19.51 -2.74
CA PHE A 68 4.58 -18.78 -3.87
C PHE A 68 3.09 -18.49 -3.64
N GLU A 69 2.32 -19.51 -3.25
CA GLU A 69 0.89 -19.39 -2.97
C GLU A 69 0.64 -18.43 -1.80
N THR A 70 1.48 -18.49 -0.75
CA THR A 70 1.43 -17.55 0.37
C THR A 70 1.72 -16.13 -0.09
N ALA A 71 2.79 -15.90 -0.86
CA ALA A 71 3.12 -14.59 -1.41
C ALA A 71 1.96 -14.02 -2.22
N ASN A 72 1.34 -14.84 -3.07
CA ASN A 72 0.23 -14.41 -3.91
C ASN A 72 -1.03 -14.10 -3.13
N LYS A 73 -1.36 -14.90 -2.12
CA LYS A 73 -2.51 -14.63 -1.25
C LYS A 73 -2.38 -13.26 -0.57
N TYR A 74 -1.22 -12.98 0.02
CA TYR A 74 -0.98 -11.69 0.66
C TYR A 74 -0.89 -10.54 -0.36
N HIS A 75 -0.25 -10.75 -1.52
CA HIS A 75 -0.21 -9.77 -2.60
C HIS A 75 -1.63 -9.35 -3.03
N PHE A 76 -2.54 -10.31 -3.20
CA PHE A 76 -3.92 -10.02 -3.60
C PHE A 76 -4.70 -9.29 -2.49
N TYR A 77 -4.64 -9.76 -1.24
CA TYR A 77 -5.32 -9.10 -0.11
C TYR A 77 -4.83 -7.67 0.11
N HIS A 78 -3.53 -7.42 0.02
CA HIS A 78 -2.97 -6.09 0.21
C HIS A 78 -3.16 -5.17 -1.01
N SER A 79 -3.36 -5.73 -2.21
CA SER A 79 -3.83 -4.94 -3.37
C SER A 79 -5.25 -4.40 -3.14
N LEU A 80 -6.15 -5.21 -2.57
CA LEU A 80 -7.49 -4.76 -2.18
C LEU A 80 -7.42 -3.73 -1.04
N ALA A 81 -6.56 -3.95 -0.05
CA ALA A 81 -6.30 -2.98 1.01
C ALA A 81 -5.80 -1.64 0.45
N LEU A 82 -4.94 -1.67 -0.58
CA LEU A 82 -4.42 -0.47 -1.25
C LEU A 82 -5.52 0.30 -2.00
N LEU A 83 -6.49 -0.42 -2.59
CA LEU A 83 -7.68 0.21 -3.16
C LEU A 83 -8.52 0.90 -2.08
N GLY A 84 -8.66 0.27 -0.89
CA GLY A 84 -9.25 0.90 0.28
C GLY A 84 -8.46 2.13 0.77
N ALA A 85 -7.13 2.05 0.78
CA ALA A 85 -6.24 3.14 1.18
C ALA A 85 -6.42 4.41 0.35
N ALA A 86 -6.70 4.27 -0.95
CA ALA A 86 -7.00 5.39 -1.83
C ALA A 86 -8.24 6.21 -1.41
N HIS A 87 -9.11 5.66 -0.57
CA HIS A 87 -10.32 6.30 -0.04
C HIS A 87 -10.20 6.72 1.43
N SER A 88 -9.07 6.44 2.09
CA SER A 88 -8.82 6.84 3.49
C SER A 88 -8.53 8.35 3.62
N LYS A 89 -8.57 8.91 4.84
CA LYS A 89 -8.25 10.33 5.06
C LYS A 89 -6.77 10.65 4.85
N LYS A 90 -5.90 9.64 4.97
CA LYS A 90 -4.44 9.73 4.81
C LYS A 90 -3.92 8.70 3.78
N PRO A 91 -4.29 8.84 2.50
CA PRO A 91 -4.00 7.83 1.47
C PRO A 91 -2.49 7.63 1.27
N ALA A 92 -1.69 8.68 1.36
CA ALA A 92 -0.23 8.58 1.25
C ALA A 92 0.39 7.71 2.35
N VAL A 93 -0.05 7.87 3.60
CA VAL A 93 0.52 7.14 4.74
C VAL A 93 0.17 5.65 4.65
N ALA A 94 -1.13 5.34 4.52
CA ALA A 94 -1.58 3.96 4.40
C ALA A 94 -1.04 3.29 3.14
N GLY A 95 -1.06 4.01 2.01
CA GLY A 95 -0.58 3.50 0.73
C GLY A 95 0.92 3.17 0.73
N THR A 96 1.76 4.08 1.23
CA THR A 96 3.21 3.84 1.31
C THR A 96 3.55 2.66 2.21
N LEU A 97 2.92 2.55 3.38
CA LEU A 97 3.14 1.43 4.30
C LEU A 97 2.73 0.09 3.69
N LEU A 98 1.55 0.04 3.05
CA LEU A 98 1.05 -1.16 2.39
C LEU A 98 1.93 -1.56 1.19
N ILE A 99 2.33 -0.62 0.34
CA ILE A 99 3.19 -0.91 -0.83
C ILE A 99 4.59 -1.38 -0.39
N ALA A 100 5.23 -0.65 0.53
CA ALA A 100 6.56 -1.01 1.02
C ALA A 100 6.53 -2.36 1.74
N GLY A 101 5.53 -2.57 2.59
CA GLY A 101 5.33 -3.82 3.31
C GLY A 101 5.07 -5.00 2.38
N MET A 102 4.22 -4.82 1.37
CA MET A 102 3.91 -5.83 0.36
C MET A 102 5.12 -6.17 -0.50
N GLY A 103 5.92 -5.19 -0.91
CA GLY A 103 7.16 -5.42 -1.64
C GLY A 103 8.18 -6.24 -0.83
N MET A 104 8.39 -5.89 0.45
CA MET A 104 9.33 -6.62 1.32
C MET A 104 8.81 -8.03 1.68
N PHE A 105 7.52 -8.16 2.00
CA PHE A 105 6.92 -9.45 2.35
C PHE A 105 6.71 -10.33 1.12
N CYS A 106 5.82 -9.95 0.22
CA CYS A 106 5.47 -10.79 -0.93
C CYS A 106 6.66 -10.96 -1.87
N GLY A 107 7.45 -9.91 -2.10
CA GLY A 107 8.63 -9.98 -2.97
C GLY A 107 9.69 -10.95 -2.47
N SER A 108 9.97 -10.99 -1.15
CA SER A 108 10.93 -11.95 -0.60
C SER A 108 10.46 -13.40 -0.69
N LEU A 109 9.15 -13.65 -0.48
CA LEU A 109 8.58 -14.99 -0.64
C LEU A 109 8.55 -15.42 -2.11
N TYR A 110 8.16 -14.55 -3.04
CA TYR A 110 8.24 -14.84 -4.47
C TYR A 110 9.66 -15.14 -4.93
N HIS A 111 10.63 -14.35 -4.47
CA HIS A 111 12.04 -14.59 -4.75
C HIS A 111 12.45 -15.99 -4.30
N GLN A 112 12.25 -16.32 -3.03
CA GLN A 112 12.63 -17.62 -2.49
C GLN A 112 11.88 -18.77 -3.16
N ALA A 113 10.61 -18.58 -3.51
CA ALA A 113 9.82 -19.57 -4.24
C ALA A 113 10.39 -19.87 -5.64
N MET A 114 10.84 -18.84 -6.36
CA MET A 114 11.32 -18.98 -7.74
C MET A 114 12.80 -19.40 -7.83
N THR A 115 13.64 -18.93 -6.91
CA THR A 115 15.10 -19.16 -6.96
C THR A 115 15.58 -20.23 -5.99
N GLY A 116 14.77 -20.55 -4.96
CA GLY A 116 15.18 -21.38 -3.83
C GLY A 116 16.07 -20.65 -2.81
N ASP A 117 16.50 -19.41 -3.09
CA ASP A 117 17.43 -18.67 -2.24
C ASP A 117 16.72 -17.95 -1.08
N PRO A 118 17.04 -18.30 0.19
CA PRO A 118 16.47 -17.65 1.37
C PRO A 118 17.11 -16.28 1.72
N GLY A 119 18.01 -15.73 0.90
CA GLY A 119 18.76 -14.50 1.20
C GLY A 119 17.91 -13.29 1.61
N LEU A 120 16.67 -13.20 1.12
CA LEU A 120 15.74 -12.11 1.44
C LEU A 120 14.77 -12.41 2.60
N ARG A 121 14.89 -13.57 3.28
CA ARG A 121 13.92 -14.02 4.29
C ARG A 121 13.75 -13.06 5.47
N LYS A 122 14.77 -12.25 5.79
CA LYS A 122 14.70 -11.21 6.84
C LYS A 122 13.81 -10.02 6.45
N ALA A 123 13.59 -9.78 5.15
CA ALA A 123 12.70 -8.71 4.69
C ALA A 123 11.23 -9.04 4.96
N ALA A 124 10.85 -10.33 4.97
CA ALA A 124 9.48 -10.76 5.22
C ALA A 124 8.90 -10.22 6.55
N PRO A 125 9.48 -10.48 7.73
CA PRO A 125 8.90 -9.98 8.99
C PRO A 125 8.80 -8.45 9.04
N ILE A 126 9.80 -7.73 8.51
CA ILE A 126 9.78 -6.25 8.44
C ILE A 126 8.62 -5.79 7.53
N GLY A 127 8.43 -6.46 6.40
CA GLY A 127 7.33 -6.21 5.49
C GLY A 127 5.96 -6.46 6.12
N GLY A 128 5.82 -7.59 6.84
CA GLY A 128 4.62 -7.91 7.61
C GLY A 128 4.26 -6.81 8.61
N MET A 129 5.24 -6.32 9.37
CA MET A 129 5.06 -5.21 10.31
C MET A 129 4.61 -3.93 9.61
N ALA A 130 5.23 -3.56 8.49
CA ALA A 130 4.82 -2.40 7.71
C ALA A 130 3.37 -2.55 7.20
N MET A 131 2.97 -3.75 6.76
CA MET A 131 1.60 -4.02 6.33
C MET A 131 0.59 -3.91 7.49
N ILE A 132 0.91 -4.41 8.69
CA ILE A 132 0.06 -4.25 9.88
C ILE A 132 -0.15 -2.77 10.19
N VAL A 133 0.94 -1.98 10.25
CA VAL A 133 0.82 -0.54 10.50
C VAL A 133 0.07 0.15 9.36
N GLY A 134 0.22 -0.30 8.11
CA GLY A 134 -0.52 0.18 6.96
C GLY A 134 -2.04 -0.05 7.08
N TRP A 135 -2.46 -1.21 7.57
CA TRP A 135 -3.87 -1.48 7.90
C TRP A 135 -4.38 -0.57 9.01
N LEU A 136 -3.61 -0.40 10.10
CA LEU A 136 -3.98 0.50 11.18
C LEU A 136 -4.08 1.96 10.72
N ALA A 137 -3.24 2.37 9.78
CA ALA A 137 -3.27 3.71 9.20
C ALA A 137 -4.55 4.01 8.42
N LEU A 138 -5.32 3.00 8.00
CA LEU A 138 -6.64 3.19 7.36
C LEU A 138 -7.69 3.77 8.31
N ILE A 139 -7.49 3.66 9.63
CA ILE A 139 -8.38 4.21 10.67
C ILE A 139 -8.32 5.75 10.72
N LEU A 140 -7.19 6.33 10.26
CA LEU A 140 -6.86 7.75 10.42
C LEU A 140 -7.64 8.70 9.49
#